data_AF-A0A484BSJ5-F1
#
_entry.id   AF-A0A484BSJ5-F1
#
_cell.length_a   1.000
_cell.length_b   1.000
_cell.length_c   1.000
_cell.angle_alpha   90.00
_cell.angle_beta   90.00
_cell.angle_gamma   90.00
#
_symmetry.space_group_name_H-M   'P 1'
#
loop_
_entity.id
_entity.type
_entity.pdbx_description
1 polymer ?
#
loop_
_entity_poly.entity_id
_entity_poly.type
_entity_poly.pdbx_seq_one_letter_code
_entity_poly.pdbx_strand_id
1 'polypeptide(L)'
;MDCGTSMVKYILFIFNTIVSIIGILSIVFGVIILQSVGTIEVNGQTGFPPQAAMPILLITLGSLVVFISFLGCCGAIRESVCMMMSYAVCLLVLLILQLTIVVLLFTNKEKFDTAMGEVIDKAWASPEAREGGVFDAIQKSLHCCGSNGVQDYVSLNFLNSGLPSSCCEGSCANPLNIYGGCRAKFVDFMSGSSEKAKYVGLGLIVVELVGFIFACCLANNVRNYKRRNGY
;
A
#
# COMPACT_ATOMS: atom_id res chain seq x y z
N MET A 1 6.08 -40.21 -3.51
CA MET A 1 6.28 -38.75 -3.70
C MET A 1 7.74 -38.57 -4.02
N ASP A 2 8.08 -37.96 -5.15
CA ASP A 2 9.47 -37.71 -5.53
C ASP A 2 10.09 -36.66 -4.60
N CYS A 3 11.41 -36.74 -4.36
CA CYS A 3 12.16 -35.84 -3.48
C CYS A 3 11.89 -34.34 -3.78
N GLY A 4 11.73 -34.00 -5.07
CA GLY A 4 11.42 -32.63 -5.51
C GLY A 4 10.04 -32.12 -5.05
N THR A 5 9.01 -32.99 -5.00
CA THR A 5 7.67 -32.58 -4.56
C THR A 5 7.62 -32.25 -3.06
N SER A 6 8.39 -32.98 -2.26
CA SER A 6 8.56 -32.70 -0.84
C SER A 6 9.28 -31.36 -0.62
N MET A 7 10.36 -31.08 -1.35
CA MET A 7 11.06 -29.79 -1.26
C MET A 7 10.14 -28.60 -1.59
N VAL A 8 9.38 -28.67 -2.70
CA VAL A 8 8.45 -27.61 -3.10
C VAL A 8 7.38 -27.36 -2.04
N LYS A 9 6.86 -28.42 -1.41
CA LYS A 9 5.87 -28.31 -0.32
C LYS A 9 6.42 -27.53 0.88
N TYR A 10 7.65 -27.82 1.32
CA TYR A 10 8.27 -27.10 2.44
C TYR A 10 8.59 -25.64 2.10
N ILE A 11 9.09 -25.37 0.88
CA ILE A 11 9.38 -24.00 0.42
C ILE A 11 8.09 -23.17 0.40
N LEU A 12 7.01 -23.70 -0.21
CA LEU A 12 5.72 -23.01 -0.23
C LEU A 12 5.17 -22.76 1.17
N PHE A 13 5.29 -23.73 2.08
CA PHE A 13 4.81 -23.59 3.44
C PHE A 13 5.57 -22.50 4.22
N ILE A 14 6.90 -22.51 4.17
CA ILE A 14 7.73 -21.50 4.85
C ILE A 14 7.46 -20.11 4.26
N PHE A 15 7.44 -19.99 2.93
CA PHE A 15 7.18 -18.73 2.25
C PHE A 15 5.82 -18.14 2.63
N ASN A 16 4.73 -18.92 2.52
CA ASN A 16 3.39 -18.45 2.87
C ASN A 16 3.26 -18.14 4.38
N THR A 17 3.99 -18.84 5.25
CA THR A 17 4.02 -18.53 6.69
C THR A 17 4.65 -17.16 6.95
N ILE A 18 5.78 -16.87 6.30
CA ILE A 18 6.45 -15.55 6.42
C ILE A 18 5.53 -14.45 5.89
N VAL A 19 4.92 -14.65 4.71
CA VAL A 19 3.99 -13.69 4.11
C VAL A 19 2.77 -13.46 5.01
N SER A 20 2.24 -14.51 5.64
CA SER A 20 1.16 -14.38 6.62
C SER A 20 1.56 -13.53 7.82
N ILE A 21 2.78 -13.68 8.35
CA ILE A 21 3.26 -12.87 9.48
C ILE A 21 3.36 -11.40 9.07
N ILE A 22 3.91 -11.11 7.90
CA ILE A 22 4.00 -9.74 7.35
C ILE A 22 2.60 -9.13 7.17
N GLY A 23 1.64 -9.91 6.68
CA GLY A 23 0.25 -9.50 6.54
C GLY A 23 -0.39 -9.13 7.89
N ILE A 24 -0.19 -9.95 8.93
CA ILE A 24 -0.69 -9.67 10.28
C ILE A 24 -0.07 -8.39 10.84
N LEU A 25 1.25 -8.21 10.70
CA LEU A 25 1.93 -6.98 11.15
C LEU A 25 1.38 -5.74 10.44
N SER A 26 1.09 -5.86 9.13
CA SER A 26 0.51 -4.77 8.34
C SER A 26 -0.91 -4.41 8.79
N ILE A 27 -1.73 -5.42 9.15
CA ILE A 27 -3.07 -5.19 9.74
C ILE A 27 -2.95 -4.46 11.07
N VAL A 28 -2.08 -4.92 11.97
CA VAL A 28 -1.87 -4.29 13.29
C VAL A 28 -1.45 -2.84 13.12
N PHE A 29 -0.49 -2.57 12.24
CA PHE A 29 -0.03 -1.21 11.97
C PHE A 29 -1.14 -0.33 11.37
N GLY A 30 -1.94 -0.88 10.44
CA GLY A 30 -3.08 -0.17 9.86
C GLY A 30 -4.15 0.19 10.89
N VAL A 31 -4.42 -0.69 11.86
CA VAL A 31 -5.37 -0.41 12.96
C VAL A 31 -4.86 0.71 13.87
N ILE A 32 -3.57 0.71 14.22
CA ILE A 32 -2.95 1.76 15.05
C ILE A 32 -3.08 3.13 14.36
N ILE A 33 -2.80 3.20 13.05
CA ILE A 33 -2.96 4.45 12.28
C ILE A 33 -4.43 4.85 12.21
N LEU A 34 -5.34 3.90 11.95
CA LEU A 34 -6.77 4.19 11.84
C LEU A 34 -7.33 4.80 13.14
N GLN A 35 -6.90 4.28 14.30
CA GLN A 35 -7.26 4.82 15.60
C GLN A 35 -6.75 6.25 15.82
N SER A 36 -5.60 6.59 15.25
CA SER A 36 -5.03 7.94 15.34
C SER A 36 -5.78 8.95 14.47
N VAL A 37 -6.42 8.49 13.39
CA VAL A 37 -7.19 9.34 12.46
C VAL A 37 -8.59 9.66 12.98
N GLY A 38 -9.21 8.75 13.73
CA GLY A 38 -10.57 8.92 14.26
C GLY A 38 -11.68 8.83 13.20
N THR A 39 -12.92 9.07 13.63
CA THR A 39 -14.14 9.04 12.79
C THR A 39 -14.80 10.41 12.77
N ILE A 40 -15.45 10.77 11.67
CA ILE A 40 -16.23 12.01 11.55
C ILE A 40 -17.72 11.66 11.60
N GLU A 41 -18.51 12.40 12.38
CA GLU A 41 -19.97 12.37 12.27
C GLU A 41 -20.47 13.49 11.34
N VAL A 42 -21.20 13.12 10.29
CA VAL A 42 -21.90 14.07 9.43
C VAL A 42 -23.37 13.65 9.37
N ASN A 43 -24.28 14.53 9.81
CA ASN A 43 -25.73 14.28 9.82
C ASN A 43 -26.16 12.98 10.55
N GLY A 44 -25.51 12.64 11.67
CA GLY A 44 -25.81 11.42 12.43
C GLY A 44 -25.32 10.12 11.77
N GLN A 45 -24.57 10.22 10.67
CA GLN A 45 -23.82 9.10 10.09
C GLN A 45 -22.35 9.22 10.47
N THR A 46 -21.86 8.20 11.17
CA THR A 46 -20.43 8.01 11.44
C THR A 46 -19.74 7.52 10.16
N GLY A 47 -18.84 8.34 9.63
CA GLY A 47 -18.06 8.06 8.44
C GLY A 47 -16.57 8.16 8.71
N PHE A 48 -15.78 7.57 7.81
CA PHE A 48 -14.33 7.72 7.83
C PHE A 48 -13.90 8.94 7.01
N PRO A 49 -12.98 9.78 7.53
CA PRO A 49 -12.44 10.89 6.75
C PRO A 49 -11.67 10.39 5.53
N PRO A 50 -11.46 11.22 4.49
CA PRO A 50 -10.63 10.86 3.34
C PRO A 50 -9.23 10.37 3.71
N GLN A 51 -8.66 10.91 4.80
CA GLN A 51 -7.36 10.52 5.34
C GLN A 51 -7.32 9.10 5.94
N ALA A 52 -8.47 8.50 6.25
CA ALA A 52 -8.56 7.10 6.68
C ALA A 52 -8.46 6.10 5.52
N ALA A 53 -8.50 6.55 4.26
CA ALA A 53 -8.40 5.66 3.11
C ALA A 53 -7.10 4.84 3.12
N MET A 54 -5.96 5.45 3.48
CA MET A 54 -4.67 4.75 3.54
C MET A 54 -4.62 3.63 4.59
N PRO A 55 -4.95 3.85 5.87
CA PRO A 55 -4.96 2.76 6.85
C PRO A 55 -6.01 1.70 6.54
N ILE A 56 -7.18 2.05 6.00
CA ILE A 56 -8.20 1.08 5.55
C ILE A 56 -7.64 0.20 4.42
N LEU A 57 -6.95 0.79 3.44
CA LEU A 57 -6.29 0.04 2.37
C LEU A 57 -5.22 -0.91 2.94
N LEU A 58 -4.44 -0.47 3.92
CA LEU A 58 -3.43 -1.31 4.55
C LEU A 58 -4.04 -2.52 5.28
N ILE A 59 -5.13 -2.32 6.02
CA ILE A 59 -5.85 -3.39 6.73
C ILE A 59 -6.47 -4.38 5.73
N THR A 60 -7.13 -3.86 4.69
CA THR A 60 -7.83 -4.69 3.69
C THR A 60 -6.85 -5.52 2.86
N LEU A 61 -5.76 -4.92 2.36
CA LEU A 61 -4.71 -5.64 1.65
C LEU A 61 -3.99 -6.64 2.56
N GLY A 62 -3.67 -6.25 3.80
CA GLY A 62 -3.06 -7.17 4.78
C GLY A 62 -3.95 -8.39 5.06
N SER A 63 -5.26 -8.19 5.20
CA SER A 63 -6.23 -9.27 5.42
C SER A 63 -6.31 -10.21 4.22
N LEU A 64 -6.30 -9.68 2.99
CA LEU A 64 -6.27 -10.47 1.77
C LEU A 64 -5.00 -11.33 1.68
N VAL A 65 -3.84 -10.74 2.01
CA VAL A 65 -2.55 -11.44 2.02
C VAL A 65 -2.55 -12.60 3.03
N VAL A 66 -3.07 -12.38 4.25
CA VAL A 66 -3.20 -13.43 5.28
C VAL A 66 -4.12 -14.56 4.79
N PHE A 67 -5.26 -14.21 4.19
CA PHE A 67 -6.21 -15.19 3.68
C PHE A 67 -5.60 -16.06 2.56
N ILE A 68 -4.95 -15.44 1.58
CA ILE A 68 -4.30 -16.17 0.47
C ILE A 68 -3.15 -17.03 1.00
N SER A 69 -2.35 -16.51 1.91
CA SER A 69 -1.26 -17.26 2.54
C SER A 69 -1.77 -18.47 3.34
N PHE A 70 -2.90 -18.32 4.03
CA PHE A 70 -3.54 -19.42 4.75
C PHE A 70 -4.00 -20.54 3.80
N LEU A 71 -4.56 -20.19 2.64
CA LEU A 71 -4.91 -21.17 1.60
C LEU A 71 -3.67 -21.90 1.07
N GLY A 72 -2.56 -21.18 0.85
CA GLY A 72 -1.28 -21.76 0.44
C GLY A 72 -0.73 -22.75 1.47
N CYS A 73 -0.65 -22.35 2.74
CA CYS A 73 -0.18 -23.19 3.84
C CYS A 73 -1.06 -24.42 4.06
N CYS A 74 -2.39 -24.23 4.17
CA CYS A 74 -3.33 -25.32 4.39
C CYS A 74 -3.41 -26.26 3.18
N GLY A 75 -3.36 -25.71 1.97
CA GLY A 75 -3.31 -26.48 0.73
C GLY A 75 -2.08 -27.41 0.72
N ALA A 76 -0.90 -26.86 1.03
CA ALA A 76 0.34 -27.61 1.11
C ALA A 76 0.29 -28.72 2.18
N ILE A 77 -0.09 -28.40 3.43
CA ILE A 77 -0.10 -29.38 4.53
C ILE A 77 -1.15 -30.47 4.32
N ARG A 78 -2.41 -30.07 4.04
CA ARG A 78 -3.55 -30.98 3.97
C ARG A 78 -3.63 -31.78 2.67
N GLU A 79 -2.73 -31.51 1.71
CA GLU A 79 -2.74 -32.12 0.38
C GLU A 79 -4.14 -32.07 -0.23
N SER A 80 -4.76 -30.90 -0.12
CA SER A 80 -6.11 -30.64 -0.62
C SER A 80 -6.01 -29.93 -1.97
N VAL A 81 -6.36 -30.66 -3.02
CA VAL A 81 -6.37 -30.14 -4.40
C VAL A 81 -7.26 -28.90 -4.50
N CYS A 82 -8.43 -28.91 -3.85
CA CYS A 82 -9.35 -27.77 -3.88
C CYS A 82 -8.70 -26.51 -3.28
N MET A 83 -8.05 -26.61 -2.11
CA MET A 83 -7.39 -25.46 -1.47
C MET A 83 -6.18 -24.96 -2.28
N MET A 84 -5.37 -25.86 -2.84
CA MET A 84 -4.25 -25.46 -3.72
C MET A 84 -4.74 -24.79 -5.01
N MET A 85 -5.84 -25.28 -5.59
CA MET A 85 -6.43 -24.66 -6.77
C MET A 85 -7.02 -23.28 -6.46
N SER A 86 -7.70 -23.13 -5.32
CA SER A 86 -8.17 -21.81 -4.87
C SER A 86 -7.00 -20.83 -4.69
N TYR A 87 -5.90 -21.27 -4.07
CA TYR A 87 -4.68 -20.47 -3.95
C TYR A 87 -4.12 -20.07 -5.33
N ALA A 88 -4.04 -21.01 -6.27
CA ALA A 88 -3.58 -20.73 -7.64
C ALA A 88 -4.49 -19.73 -8.37
N VAL A 89 -5.81 -19.86 -8.23
CA VAL A 89 -6.77 -18.92 -8.82
C VAL A 89 -6.62 -17.53 -8.20
N CYS A 90 -6.46 -17.43 -6.88
CA CYS A 90 -6.19 -16.15 -6.22
C CYS A 90 -4.91 -15.49 -6.74
N LEU A 91 -3.81 -16.25 -6.85
CA LEU A 91 -2.54 -15.72 -7.42
C LEU A 91 -2.71 -15.25 -8.86
N LEU A 92 -3.47 -15.97 -9.68
CA LEU A 92 -3.73 -15.58 -11.07
C LEU A 92 -4.54 -14.28 -11.16
N VAL A 93 -5.54 -14.10 -10.30
CA VAL A 93 -6.32 -12.86 -10.23
C VAL A 93 -5.43 -11.69 -9.78
N LEU A 94 -4.60 -11.89 -8.75
CA LEU A 94 -3.65 -10.87 -8.29
C LEU A 94 -2.65 -10.48 -9.38
N LEU A 95 -2.13 -11.46 -10.11
CA LEU A 95 -1.20 -11.23 -11.21
C LEU A 95 -1.82 -10.34 -12.29
N ILE A 96 -3.07 -10.60 -12.68
CA ILE A 96 -3.76 -9.79 -13.70
C ILE A 96 -3.96 -8.35 -13.20
N LEU A 97 -4.40 -8.18 -11.95
CA LEU A 97 -4.57 -6.85 -11.33
C LEU A 97 -3.24 -6.11 -11.26
N GLN A 98 -2.20 -6.77 -10.80
CA GLN A 98 -0.87 -6.20 -10.65
C GLN A 98 -0.26 -5.81 -12.00
N LEU A 99 -0.36 -6.68 -13.00
CA LEU A 99 0.09 -6.39 -14.36
C LEU A 99 -0.62 -5.15 -14.91
N THR A 100 -1.94 -5.04 -14.69
CA THR A 100 -2.73 -3.88 -15.11
C THR A 100 -2.23 -2.59 -14.46
N ILE A 101 -2.00 -2.60 -13.14
CA ILE A 101 -1.49 -1.44 -12.40
C ILE A 101 -0.10 -1.04 -12.90
N VAL A 102 0.80 -2.01 -13.08
CA VAL A 102 2.17 -1.74 -13.56
C VAL A 102 2.12 -1.11 -14.96
N VAL A 103 1.32 -1.67 -15.89
CA VAL A 103 1.16 -1.11 -17.24
C VAL A 103 0.61 0.31 -17.18
N LEU A 104 -0.43 0.57 -16.38
CA LEU A 104 -1.00 1.92 -16.23
C LEU A 104 0.01 2.93 -15.70
N LEU A 105 0.84 2.54 -14.73
CA LEU A 105 1.92 3.37 -14.20
C LEU A 105 3.02 3.63 -15.24
N PHE A 106 3.25 2.71 -16.18
CA PHE A 106 4.17 2.93 -17.30
C PHE A 106 3.61 3.91 -18.33
N THR A 107 2.33 3.79 -18.68
CA THR A 107 1.75 4.55 -19.79
C THR A 107 1.19 5.92 -19.40
N ASN A 108 0.75 6.13 -18.16
CA ASN A 108 0.01 7.34 -17.75
C ASN A 108 0.72 8.13 -16.64
N LYS A 109 1.99 8.55 -16.85
CA LYS A 109 2.70 9.38 -15.87
C LYS A 109 1.98 10.70 -15.56
N GLU A 110 1.55 11.44 -16.58
CA GLU A 110 0.90 12.76 -16.39
C GLU A 110 -0.38 12.69 -15.55
N LYS A 111 -1.21 11.64 -15.75
CA LYS A 111 -2.42 11.44 -14.96
C LYS A 111 -2.09 11.09 -13.52
N PHE A 112 -1.03 10.30 -13.29
CA PHE A 112 -0.54 9.99 -11.96
C PHE A 112 -0.06 11.26 -11.25
N ASP A 113 0.80 12.06 -11.90
CA ASP A 113 1.33 13.31 -11.35
C ASP A 113 0.20 14.31 -11.03
N THR A 114 -0.79 14.42 -11.91
CA THR A 114 -1.98 15.25 -11.68
C THR A 114 -2.79 14.76 -10.48
N ALA A 115 -3.06 13.45 -10.40
CA ALA A 115 -3.78 12.87 -9.28
C ALA A 115 -3.05 13.04 -7.95
N MET A 116 -1.71 12.92 -7.94
CA MET A 116 -0.90 13.16 -6.74
C MET A 116 -0.93 14.64 -6.33
N GLY A 117 -0.91 15.57 -7.29
CA GLY A 117 -1.10 16.99 -7.01
C GLY A 117 -2.44 17.28 -6.35
N GLU A 118 -3.53 16.69 -6.87
CA GLU A 118 -4.87 16.83 -6.28
C GLU A 118 -4.96 16.31 -4.84
N VAL A 119 -4.15 15.32 -4.45
CA VAL A 119 -4.10 14.82 -3.06
C VAL A 119 -3.63 15.93 -2.12
N ILE A 120 -2.60 16.68 -2.50
CA ILE A 120 -2.11 17.82 -1.71
C ILE A 120 -3.14 18.95 -1.70
N ASP A 121 -3.77 19.23 -2.83
CA ASP A 121 -4.78 20.28 -2.93
C ASP A 121 -6.00 19.96 -2.03
N LYS A 122 -6.45 18.70 -2.01
CA LYS A 122 -7.53 18.23 -1.12
C LYS A 122 -7.11 18.21 0.35
N ALA A 123 -5.88 17.79 0.64
CA ALA A 123 -5.35 17.81 2.01
C ALA A 123 -5.25 19.24 2.55
N TRP A 124 -4.81 20.19 1.72
CA TRP A 124 -4.73 21.61 2.09
C TRP A 124 -6.10 22.25 2.31
N ALA A 125 -7.11 21.83 1.56
CA ALA A 125 -8.48 22.34 1.69
C ALA A 125 -9.16 21.95 3.01
N SER A 126 -8.68 20.90 3.71
CA SER A 126 -9.19 20.51 5.02
C SER A 126 -8.55 21.37 6.13
N PRO A 127 -9.34 22.15 6.90
CA PRO A 127 -8.82 22.94 8.03
C PRO A 127 -8.20 22.05 9.12
N GLU A 128 -8.77 20.86 9.37
CA GLU A 128 -8.27 19.92 10.38
C GLU A 128 -6.91 19.33 9.99
N ALA A 129 -6.69 19.10 8.68
CA ALA A 129 -5.39 18.64 8.19
C ALA A 129 -4.32 19.73 8.28
N ARG A 130 -4.71 21.01 8.11
CA ARG A 130 -3.84 22.19 8.09
C ARG A 130 -3.36 22.63 9.48
N GLU A 131 -4.20 22.54 10.51
CA GLU A 131 -3.89 23.06 11.85
C GLU A 131 -3.34 21.96 12.78
N GLY A 132 -2.02 21.77 12.79
CA GLY A 132 -1.33 20.85 13.71
C GLY A 132 -1.54 19.36 13.40
N GLY A 133 -2.04 19.05 12.21
CA GLY A 133 -2.36 17.71 11.75
C GLY A 133 -1.34 17.10 10.80
N VAL A 134 -1.84 16.36 9.81
CA VAL A 134 -1.04 15.62 8.81
C VAL A 134 -0.18 16.55 7.95
N PHE A 135 -0.60 17.80 7.73
CA PHE A 135 0.13 18.71 6.83
C PHE A 135 1.48 19.17 7.40
N ASP A 136 1.61 19.32 8.72
CA ASP A 136 2.89 19.63 9.37
C ASP A 136 3.90 18.49 9.19
N ALA A 137 3.42 17.24 9.20
CA ALA A 137 4.24 16.08 8.89
C ALA A 137 4.68 16.08 7.42
N ILE A 138 3.78 16.39 6.49
CA ILE A 138 4.10 16.52 5.06
C ILE A 138 5.18 17.59 4.84
N GLN A 139 5.01 18.76 5.44
CA GLN A 139 5.95 19.89 5.33
C GLN A 139 7.33 19.54 5.87
N LYS A 140 7.41 18.88 7.04
CA LYS A 140 8.68 18.40 7.60
C LYS A 140 9.31 17.30 6.77
N SER A 141 8.53 16.35 6.26
CA SER A 141 9.05 15.21 5.50
C SER A 141 9.53 15.59 4.10
N LEU A 142 8.91 16.59 3.47
CA LEU A 142 9.24 17.01 2.09
C LEU A 142 10.00 18.33 2.02
N HIS A 143 10.29 18.96 3.17
CA HIS A 143 10.88 20.29 3.27
C HIS A 143 10.16 21.27 2.34
N CYS A 144 8.87 21.47 2.60
CA CYS A 144 7.96 22.29 1.81
C CYS A 144 7.05 23.13 2.72
N CYS A 145 6.40 24.15 2.16
CA CYS A 145 5.53 25.06 2.88
C CYS A 145 4.30 25.47 2.06
N GLY A 146 3.10 25.32 2.62
CA GLY A 146 1.82 25.53 1.93
C GLY A 146 1.58 24.54 0.78
N SER A 147 0.44 24.65 0.09
CA SER A 147 0.19 23.82 -1.11
C SER A 147 1.09 24.27 -2.27
N ASN A 148 0.99 25.54 -2.66
CA ASN A 148 1.78 26.17 -3.71
C ASN A 148 2.90 27.06 -3.15
N GLY A 149 2.81 27.45 -1.88
CA GLY A 149 3.88 28.18 -1.20
C GLY A 149 3.41 28.89 0.06
N VAL A 150 4.28 29.75 0.60
CA VAL A 150 3.99 30.55 1.80
C VAL A 150 2.76 31.45 1.66
N GLN A 151 2.45 31.87 0.43
CA GLN A 151 1.34 32.76 0.13
C GLN A 151 -0.02 32.16 0.50
N ASP A 152 -0.11 30.83 0.52
CA ASP A 152 -1.34 30.16 0.91
C ASP A 152 -1.69 30.49 2.38
N TYR A 153 -0.69 30.55 3.28
CA TYR A 153 -0.91 30.98 4.66
C TYR A 153 -1.23 32.48 4.78
N VAL A 154 -0.64 33.32 3.92
CA VAL A 154 -0.94 34.76 3.86
C VAL A 154 -2.40 34.99 3.48
N SER A 155 -2.89 34.27 2.47
CA SER A 155 -4.26 34.38 1.96
C SER A 155 -5.34 33.98 2.99
N LEU A 156 -4.96 33.19 3.99
CA LEU A 156 -5.84 32.70 5.06
C LEU A 156 -5.79 33.57 6.33
N ASN A 157 -5.12 34.73 6.30
CA ASN A 157 -4.86 35.58 7.46
C ASN A 157 -4.12 34.85 8.61
N PHE A 158 -3.41 33.77 8.31
CA PHE A 158 -2.67 32.96 9.29
C PHE A 158 -1.41 33.67 9.83
N LEU A 159 -1.02 34.81 9.24
CA LEU A 159 0.11 35.62 9.67
C LEU A 159 -0.02 36.16 11.11
N ASN A 160 -1.25 36.33 11.61
CA ASN A 160 -1.47 36.72 13.00
C ASN A 160 -1.09 35.62 14.01
N SER A 161 -1.08 34.36 13.57
CA SER A 161 -0.75 33.18 14.37
C SER A 161 0.69 32.69 14.17
N GLY A 162 1.42 33.29 13.22
CA GLY A 162 2.75 32.86 12.83
C GLY A 162 2.76 31.65 11.90
N LEU A 163 3.79 31.53 11.06
CA LEU A 163 4.01 30.35 10.23
C LEU A 163 4.33 29.13 11.11
N PRO A 164 3.84 27.93 10.78
CA PRO A 164 4.19 26.73 11.53
C PRO A 164 5.69 26.42 11.37
N SER A 165 6.31 25.91 12.43
CA SER A 165 7.75 25.59 12.43
C SER A 165 8.13 24.47 11.46
N SER A 166 7.15 23.75 10.90
CA SER A 166 7.31 22.78 9.81
C SER A 166 7.66 23.40 8.46
N CYS A 167 7.38 24.70 8.25
CA CYS A 167 7.55 25.40 6.98
C CYS A 167 8.97 25.92 6.69
N CYS A 168 9.88 25.84 7.66
CA CYS A 168 11.19 26.48 7.56
C CYS A 168 12.30 25.67 8.24
N GLU A 169 13.53 25.91 7.80
CA GLU A 169 14.71 25.36 8.47
C GLU A 169 15.09 26.25 9.66
N GLY A 170 14.73 25.81 10.87
CA GLY A 170 14.98 26.54 12.10
C GLY A 170 14.00 27.69 12.32
N SER A 171 14.40 28.94 12.02
CA SER A 171 13.58 30.12 12.28
C SER A 171 12.84 30.61 11.04
N CYS A 172 11.51 30.62 11.10
CA CYS A 172 10.64 31.13 10.05
C CYS A 172 10.65 32.67 9.97
N ALA A 173 11.43 33.36 10.81
CA ALA A 173 11.62 34.81 10.74
C ALA A 173 12.49 35.23 9.55
N ASN A 174 13.36 34.33 9.08
CA ASN A 174 14.23 34.59 7.93
C ASN A 174 13.55 34.09 6.63
N PRO A 175 13.24 34.97 5.67
CA PRO A 175 12.57 34.57 4.43
C PRO A 175 13.42 33.64 3.55
N LEU A 176 14.75 33.61 3.76
CA LEU A 176 15.67 32.67 3.08
C LEU A 176 15.54 31.23 3.57
N ASN A 177 14.97 31.01 4.76
CA ASN A 177 14.84 29.68 5.36
C ASN A 177 13.46 29.05 5.10
N ILE A 178 12.58 29.73 4.36
CA ILE A 178 11.22 29.28 4.06
C ILE A 178 11.27 28.34 2.85
N TYR A 179 10.63 27.18 2.98
CA TYR A 179 10.58 26.20 1.91
C TYR A 179 9.59 26.56 0.79
N GLY A 180 9.77 25.96 -0.39
CA GLY A 180 8.85 26.08 -1.54
C GLY A 180 7.56 25.27 -1.36
N GLY A 181 6.62 25.38 -2.32
CA GLY A 181 5.31 24.71 -2.26
C GLY A 181 5.36 23.18 -2.19
N CYS A 182 4.47 22.59 -1.37
CA CYS A 182 4.40 21.13 -1.19
C CYS A 182 3.87 20.37 -2.40
N ARG A 183 3.01 20.96 -3.23
CA ARG A 183 2.40 20.28 -4.38
C ARG A 183 3.44 19.79 -5.37
N ALA A 184 4.34 20.66 -5.81
CA ALA A 184 5.39 20.30 -6.75
C ALA A 184 6.37 19.28 -6.14
N LYS A 185 6.80 19.51 -4.88
CA LYS A 185 7.72 18.60 -4.16
C LYS A 185 7.12 17.21 -3.94
N PHE A 186 5.82 17.14 -3.61
CA PHE A 186 5.11 15.88 -3.42
C PHE A 186 4.95 15.13 -4.73
N VAL A 187 4.60 15.82 -5.82
CA VAL A 187 4.56 15.20 -7.15
C VAL A 187 5.93 14.65 -7.50
N ASP A 188 7.01 15.42 -7.41
CA ASP A 188 8.36 14.93 -7.70
C ASP A 188 8.75 13.71 -6.84
N PHE A 189 8.44 13.76 -5.55
CA PHE A 189 8.68 12.66 -4.62
C PHE A 189 7.89 11.40 -5.00
N MET A 190 6.61 11.55 -5.35
CA MET A 190 5.74 10.46 -5.74
C MET A 190 6.09 9.91 -7.12
N SER A 191 6.46 10.75 -8.09
CA SER A 191 6.92 10.33 -9.41
C SER A 191 8.19 9.50 -9.25
N GLY A 192 9.17 9.94 -8.47
CA GLY A 192 10.37 9.16 -8.18
C GLY A 192 10.09 7.85 -7.43
N SER A 193 9.15 7.87 -6.49
CA SER A 193 8.71 6.66 -5.77
C SER A 193 7.96 5.68 -6.68
N SER A 194 7.13 6.19 -7.59
CA SER A 194 6.39 5.40 -8.56
C SER A 194 7.31 4.68 -9.54
N GLU A 195 8.45 5.29 -9.92
CA GLU A 195 9.45 4.63 -10.77
C GLU A 195 10.05 3.42 -10.07
N LYS A 196 10.41 3.53 -8.79
CA LYS A 196 10.87 2.38 -8.00
C LYS A 196 9.78 1.32 -7.84
N ALA A 197 8.54 1.75 -7.60
CA ALA A 197 7.39 0.85 -7.45
C ALA A 197 7.13 -0.01 -8.69
N LYS A 198 7.40 0.49 -9.91
CA LYS A 198 7.28 -0.29 -11.16
C LYS A 198 8.21 -1.51 -11.16
N TYR A 199 9.47 -1.34 -10.77
CA TYR A 199 10.44 -2.43 -10.74
C TYR A 199 10.14 -3.44 -9.62
N VAL A 200 9.72 -2.95 -8.45
CA VAL A 200 9.24 -3.82 -7.36
C VAL A 200 8.02 -4.63 -7.82
N GLY A 201 7.09 -3.98 -8.52
CA GLY A 201 5.90 -4.62 -9.07
C GLY A 201 6.25 -5.72 -10.08
N LEU A 202 7.21 -5.47 -10.98
CA LEU A 202 7.69 -6.48 -11.92
C LEU A 202 8.33 -7.69 -11.21
N GLY A 203 9.12 -7.44 -10.16
CA GLY A 203 9.69 -8.50 -9.34
C GLY A 203 8.63 -9.36 -8.66
N LEU A 204 7.58 -8.73 -8.13
CA LEU A 204 6.48 -9.44 -7.48
C LEU A 204 5.69 -10.31 -8.47
N ILE A 205 5.46 -9.86 -9.71
CA ILE A 205 4.85 -10.69 -10.77
C ILE A 205 5.64 -11.98 -11.00
N VAL A 206 6.97 -11.92 -11.02
CA VAL A 206 7.82 -13.12 -11.17
C VAL A 206 7.63 -14.07 -9.99
N VAL A 207 7.59 -13.55 -8.76
CA VAL A 207 7.36 -14.35 -7.55
C VAL A 207 5.97 -15.01 -7.57
N GLU A 208 4.93 -14.28 -7.95
CA GLU A 208 3.57 -14.80 -8.08
C GLU A 208 3.47 -15.90 -9.14
N LEU A 209 4.13 -15.72 -10.29
CA LEU A 209 4.21 -16.74 -11.35
C LEU A 209 4.85 -18.03 -10.84
N VAL A 210 5.96 -17.93 -10.11
CA VAL A 210 6.61 -19.10 -9.50
C VAL A 210 5.69 -19.78 -8.49
N GLY A 211 5.02 -18.99 -7.63
CA GLY A 211 4.03 -19.50 -6.68
C GLY A 211 2.87 -20.22 -7.36
N PHE A 212 2.35 -19.65 -8.46
CA PHE A 212 1.29 -20.23 -9.27
C PHE A 212 1.71 -21.56 -9.90
N ILE A 213 2.89 -21.62 -10.52
CA ILE A 213 3.45 -22.84 -11.12
C ILE A 213 3.61 -23.91 -10.04
N PHE A 214 4.18 -23.58 -8.89
CA PHE A 214 4.34 -24.52 -7.79
C PHE A 214 3.00 -25.02 -7.24
N ALA A 215 2.01 -24.15 -7.10
CA ALA A 215 0.66 -24.53 -6.69
C ALA A 215 0.01 -25.51 -7.66
N CYS A 216 0.07 -25.23 -8.97
CA CYS A 216 -0.47 -26.12 -10.00
C CYS A 216 0.27 -27.47 -10.05
N CYS A 217 1.61 -27.45 -9.98
CA CYS A 217 2.42 -28.66 -9.93
C CYS A 217 2.07 -29.52 -8.72
N LEU A 218 1.93 -28.91 -7.53
CA LEU A 218 1.60 -29.63 -6.31
C LEU A 218 0.15 -30.18 -6.37
N ALA A 219 -0.80 -29.37 -6.87
CA ALA A 219 -2.19 -29.80 -7.04
C ALA A 219 -2.32 -30.98 -8.01
N ASN A 220 -1.60 -30.95 -9.13
CA ASN A 220 -1.57 -32.04 -10.11
C ASN A 220 -0.93 -33.31 -9.53
N ASN A 221 0.17 -33.18 -8.78
CA ASN A 221 0.81 -34.31 -8.12
C ASN A 221 -0.11 -34.98 -7.10
N VAL A 222 -0.76 -34.19 -6.25
CA VAL A 222 -1.74 -34.71 -5.28
C VAL A 222 -2.93 -35.36 -5.97
N ARG A 223 -3.46 -34.76 -7.05
CA ARG A 223 -4.57 -35.32 -7.83
C ARG A 223 -4.18 -36.67 -8.45
N ASN A 224 -2.97 -36.75 -9.02
CA ASN A 224 -2.45 -37.98 -9.61
C ASN A 224 -2.21 -39.07 -8.56
N TYR A 225 -1.68 -38.71 -7.38
CA TYR A 225 -1.51 -39.63 -6.26
C TYR A 225 -2.85 -40.20 -5.78
N LYS A 226 -3.86 -39.35 -5.55
CA LYS A 226 -5.21 -39.80 -5.17
C LYS A 226 -5.84 -40.71 -6.23
N ARG A 227 -5.63 -40.42 -7.53
CA ARG A 227 -6.13 -41.25 -8.62
C ARG A 227 -5.43 -42.62 -8.69
N ARG A 228 -4.12 -42.70 -8.39
CA ARG A 228 -3.36 -43.96 -8.40
C ARG A 228 -3.65 -44.85 -7.20
N ASN A 229 -3.92 -44.25 -6.03
CA ASN A 229 -4.15 -44.98 -4.78
C ASN A 229 -5.64 -45.15 -4.44
N GLY A 230 -6.54 -44.65 -5.30
CA GLY A 230 -7.99 -44.81 -5.16
C GLY A 230 -8.54 -46.10 -5.79
N TYR A 231 -7.71 -47.14 -5.89
CA TYR A 231 -8.08 -48.53 -6.21
C TYR A 231 -7.70 -49.40 -5.02
#